data_AF-A0AAW5BS01-F1
#
_entry.id   AF-A0AAW5BS01-F1
#
_cell.length_a   1.000
_cell.length_b   1.000
_cell.length_c   1.000
_cell.angle_alpha   90.00
_cell.angle_beta   90.00
_cell.angle_gamma   90.00
#
_symmetry.space_group_name_H-M   'P 1'
#
loop_
_entity.id
_entity.type
_entity.pdbx_description
1 polymer ?
#
loop_
_entity_poly.entity_id
_entity_poly.type
_entity_poly.pdbx_seq_one_letter_code
_entity_poly.pdbx_strand_id
1 'polypeptide(L)'
;MVSEEDVQEMDSNVTGVFGRLRNRFMVQKYRDCVRKIVFDTGFAIVGIENQDQVHYAMPVRIMLEDAAGYDRQLRHIRKRHRQVLELRSFEDIDCFRTDLREVFGFIKHSNDKNREWEFAFQNEETFQCLDEDAFDVIISVTGSAELEQIKDMYCEEGGKINMCEAIRGMIEDGRIEGVKQGLGALVELCRELGLSKEDVVSRAMGKFSLPVDETEDLIDRYWNQLSINDSEERQV
;
A
#
# COMPACT_ATOMS: atom_id res chain seq x y z
N MET A 1 -5.53 -49.40 -5.93
CA MET A 1 -4.06 -49.32 -5.84
C MET A 1 -3.56 -49.06 -7.24
N VAL A 2 -2.78 -48.01 -7.45
CA VAL A 2 -2.21 -47.66 -8.76
C VAL A 2 -1.02 -48.59 -9.02
N SER A 3 -1.00 -49.28 -10.16
CA SER A 3 0.09 -50.18 -10.58
C SER A 3 1.03 -49.45 -11.56
N GLU A 4 2.25 -49.96 -11.79
CA GLU A 4 3.21 -49.32 -12.72
C GLU A 4 2.66 -49.20 -14.15
N GLU A 5 1.77 -50.11 -14.56
CA GLU A 5 1.10 -50.11 -15.86
C GLU A 5 0.11 -48.94 -16.05
N ASP A 6 -0.34 -48.32 -14.95
CA ASP A 6 -1.29 -47.20 -14.95
C ASP A 6 -0.61 -45.83 -15.17
N VAL A 7 0.73 -45.82 -15.28
CA VAL A 7 1.57 -44.64 -15.41
C VAL A 7 2.03 -44.48 -16.86
N GLN A 8 1.55 -43.43 -17.52
CA GLN A 8 1.91 -43.11 -18.90
C GLN A 8 2.82 -41.90 -18.94
N GLU A 9 3.97 -42.04 -19.61
CA GLU A 9 4.85 -40.91 -19.90
C GLU A 9 4.20 -40.01 -20.95
N MET A 10 4.23 -38.70 -20.72
CA MET A 10 3.68 -37.68 -21.60
C MET A 10 4.79 -36.76 -22.09
N ASP A 11 4.56 -36.12 -23.23
CA ASP A 11 5.47 -35.12 -23.76
C ASP A 11 5.71 -34.00 -22.73
N SER A 12 6.99 -33.64 -22.56
CA SER A 12 7.52 -32.61 -21.67
C SER A 12 6.98 -31.20 -21.95
N ASN A 13 6.39 -31.01 -23.13
CA ASN A 13 5.73 -29.79 -23.58
C ASN A 13 4.32 -29.67 -22.99
N VAL A 14 4.19 -29.13 -21.79
CA VAL A 14 2.87 -28.82 -21.23
C VAL A 14 2.45 -27.44 -21.70
N THR A 15 1.53 -27.40 -22.67
CA THR A 15 0.87 -26.16 -23.07
C THR A 15 -0.21 -25.82 -22.06
N GLY A 16 0.14 -24.97 -21.09
CA GLY A 16 -0.84 -24.43 -20.14
C GLY A 16 -1.67 -23.34 -20.81
N VAL A 17 -2.95 -23.61 -21.11
CA VAL A 17 -3.88 -22.57 -21.52
C VAL A 17 -4.41 -21.87 -20.26
N PHE A 18 -3.86 -20.70 -19.95
CA PHE A 18 -4.43 -19.84 -18.91
C PHE A 18 -5.22 -18.68 -19.56
N GLY A 19 -6.55 -18.72 -19.46
CA GLY A 19 -7.43 -17.59 -19.81
C GLY A 19 -8.86 -17.97 -20.22
N ARG A 20 -9.86 -17.17 -19.79
CA ARG A 20 -11.24 -17.22 -20.33
C ARG A 20 -11.26 -16.75 -21.78
N LEU A 21 -11.78 -17.62 -22.65
CA LEU A 21 -12.26 -17.53 -24.06
C LEU A 21 -11.78 -16.46 -25.07
N ARG A 22 -11.15 -15.34 -24.71
CA ARG A 22 -10.87 -14.24 -25.66
C ARG A 22 -9.40 -13.84 -25.81
N ASN A 23 -8.50 -14.25 -24.91
CA ASN A 23 -7.05 -14.08 -25.09
C ASN A 23 -6.31 -15.33 -24.59
N ARG A 24 -6.00 -16.26 -25.51
CA ARG A 24 -5.11 -17.39 -25.22
C ARG A 24 -3.67 -16.89 -25.23
N PHE A 25 -3.06 -16.72 -24.07
CA PHE A 25 -1.60 -16.72 -23.99
C PHE A 25 -1.15 -18.17 -23.87
N MET A 26 -0.43 -18.67 -24.88
CA MET A 26 0.26 -19.94 -24.79
C MET A 26 1.54 -19.71 -24.01
N VAL A 27 1.56 -20.10 -22.74
CA VAL A 27 2.82 -20.23 -22.01
C VAL A 27 3.20 -21.70 -22.11
N GLN A 28 4.17 -21.99 -22.98
CA GLN A 28 4.74 -23.33 -23.08
C GLN A 28 5.67 -23.52 -21.89
N LYS A 29 5.29 -24.40 -20.96
CA LYS A 29 6.12 -24.78 -19.83
C LYS A 29 6.81 -26.09 -20.17
N TYR A 30 8.14 -26.10 -20.10
CA TYR A 30 8.94 -27.31 -20.28
C TYR A 30 9.14 -27.94 -18.90
N ARG A 31 8.60 -29.14 -18.69
CA ARG A 31 8.83 -29.95 -17.48
C ARG A 31 9.75 -31.09 -17.84
N ASP A 32 10.71 -31.41 -16.98
CA ASP A 32 11.73 -32.42 -17.28
C ASP A 32 11.09 -33.81 -17.44
N CYS A 33 10.08 -34.15 -16.62
CA CYS A 33 9.25 -35.33 -16.79
C CYS A 33 7.78 -34.99 -16.55
N VAL A 34 6.87 -35.51 -17.39
CA VAL A 34 5.42 -35.43 -17.19
C VAL A 34 4.85 -36.84 -17.25
N ARG A 35 4.09 -37.23 -16.23
CA ARG A 35 3.43 -38.53 -16.16
C ARG A 35 1.94 -38.35 -15.94
N LYS A 36 1.14 -39.11 -16.66
CA LYS A 36 -0.29 -39.24 -16.43
C LYS A 36 -0.56 -40.54 -15.70
N ILE A 37 -1.27 -40.45 -14.59
CA ILE A 37 -1.73 -41.58 -13.81
C ILE A 37 -3.23 -41.68 -14.03
N VAL A 38 -3.70 -42.80 -14.56
CA VAL A 38 -5.14 -43.06 -14.79
C VAL A 38 -5.70 -43.89 -13.64
N PHE A 39 -6.89 -43.56 -13.16
CA PHE A 39 -7.64 -44.33 -12.16
C PHE A 39 -9.13 -44.37 -12.54
N ASP A 40 -9.90 -45.26 -11.92
CA ASP A 40 -11.24 -45.72 -12.38
C ASP A 40 -12.14 -44.68 -13.06
N THR A 41 -12.29 -43.47 -12.49
CA THR A 41 -13.13 -42.41 -13.06
C THR A 41 -12.39 -41.09 -13.32
N GLY A 42 -11.06 -41.08 -13.28
CA GLY A 42 -10.27 -39.86 -13.43
C GLY A 42 -8.82 -40.08 -13.82
N PHE A 43 -8.09 -38.98 -13.94
CA PHE A 43 -6.64 -39.02 -14.16
C PHE A 43 -5.96 -37.89 -13.40
N ALA A 44 -4.73 -38.13 -12.97
CA ALA A 44 -3.83 -37.10 -12.46
C ALA A 44 -2.67 -36.92 -13.44
N ILE A 45 -2.23 -35.68 -13.66
CA ILE A 45 -1.00 -35.38 -14.38
C ILE A 45 0.01 -34.86 -13.37
N VAL A 46 1.15 -35.53 -13.27
CA VAL A 46 2.26 -35.20 -12.37
C VAL A 46 3.44 -34.74 -13.23
N GLY A 47 3.83 -33.48 -13.07
CA GLY A 47 5.05 -32.95 -13.67
C GLY A 47 6.15 -32.85 -12.62
N ILE A 48 7.29 -33.49 -12.86
CA ILE A 48 8.46 -33.44 -11.98
C ILE A 48 9.56 -32.65 -12.69
N GLU A 49 10.23 -31.80 -11.92
CA GLU A 49 11.43 -31.08 -12.32
C GLU A 49 12.61 -31.79 -11.67
N ASN A 50 13.18 -32.78 -12.37
CA ASN A 50 14.23 -33.63 -11.82
C ASN A 50 15.59 -33.20 -12.38
N GLN A 51 16.46 -32.65 -11.52
CA GLN A 51 17.82 -32.24 -11.91
C GLN A 51 18.85 -33.18 -11.27
N ASP A 52 19.25 -34.21 -11.99
CA ASP A 52 20.32 -35.13 -11.55
C ASP A 52 21.73 -34.71 -12.04
N GLN A 53 21.83 -33.65 -12.86
CA GLN A 53 23.08 -33.10 -13.41
C GLN A 53 23.02 -31.56 -13.55
N VAL A 54 24.17 -30.88 -13.49
CA VAL A 54 24.26 -29.42 -13.66
C VAL A 54 23.86 -29.03 -15.09
N HIS A 55 22.67 -28.44 -15.25
CA HIS A 55 22.16 -27.99 -16.53
C HIS A 55 22.36 -26.48 -16.70
N TYR A 56 23.37 -26.08 -17.49
CA TYR A 56 23.76 -24.67 -17.66
C TYR A 56 22.73 -23.78 -18.36
N ALA A 57 21.70 -24.35 -19.00
CA ALA A 57 20.58 -23.57 -19.54
C ALA A 57 19.45 -23.35 -18.51
N MET A 58 19.57 -23.90 -17.28
CA MET A 58 18.62 -23.62 -16.20
C MET A 58 18.51 -22.14 -15.84
N PRO A 59 19.63 -21.39 -15.73
CA PRO A 59 19.55 -19.95 -15.55
C PRO A 59 18.73 -19.26 -16.64
N VAL A 60 18.86 -19.68 -17.91
CA VAL A 60 18.11 -19.10 -19.03
C VAL A 60 16.62 -19.43 -18.94
N ARG A 61 16.27 -20.67 -18.55
CA ARG A 61 14.86 -21.09 -18.34
C ARG A 61 14.19 -20.25 -17.26
N ILE A 62 14.85 -20.10 -16.11
CA ILE A 62 14.37 -19.27 -15.00
C ILE A 62 14.16 -17.83 -15.46
N MET A 63 15.15 -17.25 -16.15
CA MET A 63 15.02 -15.88 -16.68
C MET A 63 13.83 -15.70 -17.62
N LEU A 64 13.50 -16.70 -18.46
CA LEU A 64 12.35 -16.64 -19.35
C LEU A 64 11.02 -16.79 -18.59
N GLU A 65 10.97 -17.63 -17.57
CA GLU A 65 9.80 -17.77 -16.70
C GLU A 65 9.54 -16.49 -15.91
N ASP A 66 10.59 -15.90 -15.34
CA ASP A 66 10.54 -14.61 -14.65
C ASP A 66 10.12 -13.50 -15.61
N ALA A 67 10.68 -13.44 -16.81
CA ALA A 67 10.30 -12.46 -17.83
C ALA A 67 8.82 -12.58 -18.24
N ALA A 68 8.31 -13.80 -18.41
CA ALA A 68 6.88 -14.02 -18.68
C ALA A 68 6.00 -13.63 -17.48
N GLY A 69 6.48 -13.88 -16.26
CA GLY A 69 5.87 -13.41 -15.02
C GLY A 69 5.78 -11.89 -14.96
N TYR A 70 6.88 -11.19 -15.25
CA TYR A 70 6.94 -9.74 -15.29
C TYR A 70 6.07 -9.14 -16.40
N ASP A 71 6.03 -9.74 -17.59
CA ASP A 71 5.11 -9.32 -18.67
C ASP A 71 3.65 -9.37 -18.22
N ARG A 72 3.26 -10.43 -17.50
CA ARG A 72 1.92 -10.52 -16.91
C ARG A 72 1.69 -9.37 -15.94
N GLN A 73 2.60 -9.10 -15.00
CA GLN A 73 2.46 -8.00 -14.03
C GLN A 73 2.38 -6.63 -14.73
N LEU A 74 3.23 -6.39 -15.72
CA LEU A 74 3.26 -5.15 -16.50
C LEU A 74 1.94 -4.90 -17.23
N ARG A 75 1.30 -5.95 -17.80
CA ARG A 75 -0.05 -5.83 -18.39
C ARG A 75 -1.09 -5.39 -17.36
N HIS A 76 -1.06 -5.91 -16.14
CA HIS A 76 -1.99 -5.51 -15.09
C HIS A 76 -1.77 -4.06 -14.67
N ILE A 77 -0.52 -3.64 -14.50
CA ILE A 77 -0.15 -2.26 -14.17
C ILE A 77 -0.61 -1.31 -15.27
N ARG A 78 -0.32 -1.62 -16.54
CA ARG A 78 -0.75 -0.82 -17.70
C ARG A 78 -2.27 -0.69 -17.80
N LYS A 79 -3.01 -1.79 -17.53
CA LYS A 79 -4.47 -1.77 -17.54
C LYS A 79 -5.01 -0.85 -16.44
N ARG A 80 -4.52 -0.98 -15.20
CA ARG A 80 -4.92 -0.11 -14.09
C ARG A 80 -4.60 1.36 -14.41
N HIS A 81 -3.37 1.64 -14.86
CA HIS A 81 -2.96 2.99 -15.23
C HIS A 81 -3.86 3.60 -16.32
N ARG A 82 -4.25 2.82 -17.33
CA ARG A 82 -5.20 3.28 -18.35
C ARG A 82 -6.57 3.59 -17.76
N GLN A 83 -7.11 2.71 -16.91
CA GLN A 83 -8.42 2.92 -16.28
C GLN A 83 -8.42 4.20 -15.44
N VAL A 84 -7.38 4.41 -14.61
CA VAL A 84 -7.27 5.65 -13.82
C VAL A 84 -7.13 6.89 -14.69
N LEU A 85 -6.37 6.82 -15.79
CA LEU A 85 -6.30 7.91 -16.77
C LEU A 85 -7.66 8.21 -17.43
N GLU A 86 -8.42 7.17 -17.79
CA GLU A 86 -9.76 7.32 -18.35
C GLU A 86 -10.71 8.01 -17.36
N LEU A 87 -10.67 7.62 -16.09
CA LEU A 87 -11.44 8.27 -15.01
C LEU A 87 -11.07 9.75 -14.85
N ARG A 88 -9.77 10.07 -14.88
CA ARG A 88 -9.28 11.46 -14.78
C ARG A 88 -9.66 12.33 -15.97
N SER A 89 -9.75 11.73 -17.15
CA SER A 89 -10.14 12.43 -18.37
C SER A 89 -11.66 12.62 -18.53
N PHE A 90 -12.45 12.12 -17.59
CA PHE A 90 -13.90 12.25 -17.64
C PHE A 90 -14.30 13.74 -17.52
N GLU A 91 -15.00 14.25 -18.55
CA GLU A 91 -15.25 15.68 -18.71
C GLU A 91 -16.33 16.19 -17.76
N ASP A 92 -17.49 15.53 -17.73
CA ASP A 92 -18.71 15.99 -17.05
C ASP A 92 -19.07 15.11 -15.85
N ILE A 93 -18.44 15.37 -14.68
CA ILE A 93 -18.74 14.64 -13.44
C ILE A 93 -20.14 14.97 -12.88
N ASP A 94 -20.72 16.12 -13.25
CA ASP A 94 -22.01 16.58 -12.75
C ASP A 94 -23.18 15.78 -13.35
N CYS A 95 -22.92 14.88 -14.30
CA CYS A 95 -23.91 13.92 -14.77
C CYS A 95 -24.29 12.87 -13.71
N PHE A 96 -23.44 12.66 -12.68
CA PHE A 96 -23.72 11.75 -11.57
C PHE A 96 -24.46 12.48 -10.44
N ARG A 97 -25.44 11.81 -9.85
CA ARG A 97 -26.29 12.35 -8.75
C ARG A 97 -26.09 11.63 -7.41
N THR A 98 -25.10 10.74 -7.35
CA THR A 98 -24.73 9.96 -6.18
C THR A 98 -23.25 10.21 -5.91
N ASP A 99 -22.72 9.59 -4.86
CA ASP A 99 -21.32 9.63 -4.42
C ASP A 99 -20.31 9.29 -5.54
N LEU A 100 -20.75 8.72 -6.66
CA LEU A 100 -19.95 8.58 -7.87
C LEU A 100 -19.43 9.92 -8.41
N ARG A 101 -20.17 11.02 -8.25
CA ARG A 101 -19.68 12.36 -8.63
C ARG A 101 -18.43 12.71 -7.83
N GLU A 102 -18.49 12.49 -6.53
CA GLU A 102 -17.42 12.76 -5.57
C GLU A 102 -16.22 11.85 -5.85
N VAL A 103 -16.45 10.56 -6.07
CA VAL A 103 -15.39 9.61 -6.45
C VAL A 103 -14.67 10.07 -7.71
N PHE A 104 -15.40 10.37 -8.79
CA PHE A 104 -14.79 10.79 -10.05
C PHE A 104 -14.09 12.16 -9.92
N GLY A 105 -14.70 13.11 -9.22
CA GLY A 105 -14.11 14.42 -8.97
C GLY A 105 -12.82 14.33 -8.15
N PHE A 106 -12.80 13.52 -7.10
CA PHE A 106 -11.62 13.27 -6.28
C PHE A 106 -10.51 12.61 -7.10
N ILE A 107 -10.82 11.54 -7.85
CA ILE A 107 -9.86 10.85 -8.72
C ILE A 107 -9.29 11.79 -9.80
N LYS A 108 -10.12 12.67 -10.38
CA LYS A 108 -9.71 13.68 -11.36
C LYS A 108 -8.64 14.62 -10.82
N HIS A 109 -8.71 14.96 -9.53
CA HIS A 109 -7.78 15.88 -8.88
C HIS A 109 -6.63 15.20 -8.12
N SER A 110 -6.65 13.87 -7.93
CA SER A 110 -5.66 13.07 -7.17
C SER A 110 -4.17 13.19 -7.56
N ASN A 111 -3.83 13.88 -8.66
CA ASN A 111 -2.44 14.17 -9.04
C ASN A 111 -1.94 15.54 -8.54
N ASP A 112 -2.83 16.36 -7.97
CA ASP A 112 -2.55 17.69 -7.48
C ASP A 112 -3.17 17.83 -6.09
N LYS A 113 -2.32 17.74 -5.07
CA LYS A 113 -2.73 17.77 -3.65
C LYS A 113 -3.57 19.00 -3.31
N ASN A 114 -3.29 20.16 -3.91
CA ASN A 114 -4.02 21.39 -3.62
C ASN A 114 -5.43 21.34 -4.20
N ARG A 115 -5.58 20.84 -5.43
CA ARG A 115 -6.89 20.72 -6.08
C ARG A 115 -7.75 19.61 -5.49
N GLU A 116 -7.13 18.50 -5.11
CA GLU A 116 -7.79 17.40 -4.41
C GLU A 116 -8.38 17.89 -3.09
N TRP A 117 -7.58 18.64 -2.32
CA TRP A 117 -8.01 19.30 -1.10
C TRP A 117 -9.13 20.31 -1.36
N GLU A 118 -8.92 21.26 -2.28
CA GLU A 118 -9.92 22.27 -2.61
C GLU A 118 -11.26 21.65 -3.03
N PHE A 119 -11.24 20.58 -3.82
CA PHE A 119 -12.44 19.86 -4.23
C PHE A 119 -13.16 19.22 -3.03
N ALA A 120 -12.43 18.54 -2.15
CA ALA A 120 -13.01 17.89 -0.97
C ALA A 120 -13.70 18.90 -0.04
N PHE A 121 -13.05 20.05 0.23
CA PHE A 121 -13.60 21.08 1.11
C PHE A 121 -14.69 21.93 0.45
N GLN A 122 -14.66 22.15 -0.87
CA GLN A 122 -15.76 22.81 -1.58
C GLN A 122 -17.04 21.98 -1.61
N ASN A 123 -16.93 20.65 -1.52
CA ASN A 123 -18.05 19.72 -1.47
C ASN A 123 -18.18 19.08 -0.08
N GLU A 124 -17.86 19.83 0.99
CA GLU A 124 -17.78 19.30 2.35
C GLU A 124 -19.08 18.59 2.80
N GLU A 125 -20.26 19.09 2.43
CA GLU A 125 -21.54 18.45 2.79
C GLU A 125 -21.66 17.00 2.31
N THR A 126 -21.16 16.67 1.11
CA THR A 126 -21.21 15.31 0.57
C THR A 126 -20.05 14.46 1.10
N PHE A 127 -18.87 15.06 1.26
CA PHE A 127 -17.69 14.36 1.80
C PHE A 127 -17.76 14.07 3.31
N GLN A 128 -18.61 14.77 4.06
CA GLN A 128 -18.90 14.43 5.47
C GLN A 128 -19.78 13.18 5.62
N CYS A 129 -20.49 12.75 4.57
CA CYS A 129 -21.46 11.66 4.63
C CYS A 129 -21.33 10.73 3.40
N LEU A 130 -20.09 10.32 3.12
CA LEU A 130 -19.77 9.48 1.96
C LEU A 130 -20.12 8.01 2.26
N ASP A 131 -20.70 7.31 1.29
CA ASP A 131 -20.89 5.86 1.37
C ASP A 131 -19.55 5.14 1.52
N GLU A 132 -19.52 4.08 2.32
CA GLU A 132 -18.34 3.24 2.52
C GLU A 132 -17.76 2.73 1.19
N ASP A 133 -18.61 2.28 0.27
CA ASP A 133 -18.20 1.81 -1.06
C ASP A 133 -17.50 2.91 -1.87
N ALA A 134 -17.98 4.16 -1.77
CA ALA A 134 -17.39 5.29 -2.49
C ALA A 134 -16.02 5.67 -1.92
N PHE A 135 -15.89 5.63 -0.59
CA PHE A 135 -14.62 5.81 0.11
C PHE A 135 -13.57 4.76 -0.31
N ASP A 136 -13.96 3.49 -0.35
CA ASP A 136 -13.07 2.38 -0.74
C ASP A 136 -12.59 2.52 -2.19
N VAL A 137 -13.46 2.99 -3.09
CA VAL A 137 -13.06 3.26 -4.48
C VAL A 137 -12.05 4.41 -4.55
N ILE A 138 -12.25 5.48 -3.79
CA ILE A 138 -11.28 6.59 -3.73
C ILE A 138 -9.92 6.06 -3.28
N ILE A 139 -9.85 5.39 -2.12
CA ILE A 139 -8.59 4.88 -1.55
C ILE A 139 -7.88 3.93 -2.52
N SER A 140 -8.63 2.95 -3.06
CA SER A 140 -8.05 1.93 -3.93
C SER A 140 -7.53 2.51 -5.24
N VAL A 141 -8.11 3.61 -5.74
CA VAL A 141 -7.70 4.27 -6.97
C VAL A 141 -6.58 5.28 -6.73
N THR A 142 -6.65 6.08 -5.67
CA THR A 142 -5.64 7.11 -5.37
C THR A 142 -4.39 6.52 -4.71
N GLY A 143 -4.49 5.32 -4.14
CA GLY A 143 -3.40 4.65 -3.44
C GLY A 143 -3.12 5.25 -2.06
N SER A 144 -4.13 5.87 -1.44
CA SER A 144 -4.03 6.53 -0.13
C SER A 144 -4.18 5.51 1.01
N ALA A 145 -3.21 4.59 1.16
CA ALA A 145 -3.26 3.50 2.13
C ALA A 145 -3.28 3.95 3.59
N GLU A 146 -2.92 5.20 3.87
CA GLU A 146 -2.99 5.82 5.18
C GLU A 146 -4.45 6.07 5.61
N LEU A 147 -5.32 6.43 4.67
CA LEU A 147 -6.76 6.62 4.94
C LEU A 147 -7.46 5.31 5.28
N GLU A 148 -6.99 4.18 4.73
CA GLU A 148 -7.56 2.85 5.00
C GLU A 148 -7.39 2.46 6.48
N GLN A 149 -6.25 2.80 7.07
CA GLN A 149 -5.91 2.43 8.46
C GLN A 149 -6.78 3.15 9.47
N ILE A 150 -7.35 4.29 9.09
CA ILE A 150 -8.16 5.13 9.96
C ILE A 150 -9.66 5.06 9.64
N LYS A 151 -10.06 4.27 8.64
CA LYS A 151 -11.44 4.12 8.18
C LYS A 151 -12.44 3.90 9.32
N ASP A 152 -12.13 2.97 10.22
CA ASP A 152 -12.99 2.61 11.34
C ASP A 152 -13.21 3.75 12.34
N MET A 153 -12.26 4.70 12.45
CA MET A 153 -12.36 5.83 13.39
C MET A 153 -13.31 6.93 12.91
N TYR A 154 -13.54 7.00 11.60
CA TYR A 154 -14.36 8.04 10.95
C TYR A 154 -15.66 7.49 10.36
N CYS A 155 -15.97 6.21 10.65
CA CYS A 155 -17.21 5.57 10.25
C CYS A 155 -18.29 5.81 11.32
N GLU A 156 -19.44 6.34 10.89
CA GLU A 156 -20.59 6.64 11.75
C GLU A 156 -21.57 5.45 11.88
N GLU A 157 -22.48 5.51 12.85
CA GLU A 157 -23.57 4.55 13.06
C GLU A 157 -24.58 4.59 11.89
N GLY A 158 -24.18 4.02 10.75
CA GLY A 158 -24.92 4.08 9.50
C GLY A 158 -24.14 3.66 8.26
N GLY A 159 -22.83 3.34 8.38
CA GLY A 159 -21.98 2.97 7.24
C GLY A 159 -21.58 4.17 6.38
N LYS A 160 -21.69 5.37 6.94
CA LYS A 160 -21.29 6.63 6.34
C LYS A 160 -19.95 7.07 6.92
N ILE A 161 -19.09 7.61 6.08
CA ILE A 161 -17.74 8.01 6.46
C ILE A 161 -17.61 9.52 6.33
N ASN A 162 -17.11 10.14 7.40
CA ASN A 162 -16.77 11.56 7.42
C ASN A 162 -15.34 11.77 6.91
N MET A 163 -15.21 11.90 5.59
CA MET A 163 -13.90 12.04 4.93
C MET A 163 -13.21 13.36 5.28
N CYS A 164 -13.97 14.44 5.51
CA CYS A 164 -13.41 15.73 5.90
C CYS A 164 -12.71 15.67 7.26
N GLU A 165 -13.35 15.04 8.25
CA GLU A 165 -12.72 14.79 9.56
C GLU A 165 -11.50 13.87 9.43
N ALA A 166 -11.55 12.84 8.59
CA ALA A 166 -10.39 11.98 8.34
C ALA A 166 -9.19 12.76 7.78
N ILE A 167 -9.41 13.62 6.77
CA ILE A 167 -8.36 14.47 6.20
C ILE A 167 -7.83 15.47 7.24
N ARG A 168 -8.71 16.12 8.02
CA ARG A 168 -8.31 17.04 9.09
C ARG A 168 -7.46 16.34 10.15
N GLY A 169 -7.87 15.16 10.59
CA GLY A 169 -7.13 14.32 11.53
C GLY A 169 -5.73 13.98 11.02
N MET A 170 -5.61 13.52 9.77
CA MET A 170 -4.31 13.21 9.17
C MET A 170 -3.37 14.42 9.08
N ILE A 171 -3.90 15.60 8.75
CA ILE A 171 -3.11 16.84 8.70
C ILE A 171 -2.58 17.17 10.10
N GLU A 172 -3.45 17.05 11.11
CA GLU A 172 -3.10 17.34 12.49
C GLU A 172 -2.10 16.34 13.07
N ASP A 173 -2.28 15.05 12.80
CA ASP A 173 -1.33 14.00 13.17
C ASP A 173 0.05 14.24 12.55
N GLY A 174 0.08 14.60 11.25
CA GLY A 174 1.30 14.96 10.55
C GLY A 174 1.98 16.20 11.14
N ARG A 175 1.18 17.21 11.54
CA ARG A 175 1.69 18.41 12.21
C ARG A 175 2.29 18.07 13.57
N ILE A 176 1.58 17.28 14.39
CA ILE A 176 2.03 16.86 15.71
C ILE A 176 3.32 16.05 15.62
N GLU A 177 3.38 15.09 14.69
CA GLU A 177 4.58 14.27 14.49
C GLU A 177 5.77 15.11 14.05
N GLY A 178 5.57 16.06 13.12
CA GLY A 178 6.61 17.00 12.71
C GLY A 178 7.15 17.84 13.87
N VAL A 179 6.28 18.30 14.78
CA VAL A 179 6.71 19.04 15.96
C VAL A 179 7.45 18.14 16.95
N LYS A 180 6.98 16.92 17.21
CA LYS A 180 7.67 15.95 18.08
C LYS A 180 9.10 15.68 17.59
N GLN A 181 9.26 15.41 16.30
CA GLN A 181 10.57 15.18 15.69
C GLN A 181 11.48 16.42 15.79
N GLY A 182 10.96 17.60 15.48
CA GLY A 182 11.70 18.86 15.59
C GLY A 182 12.11 19.19 17.03
N LEU A 183 11.24 18.90 18.00
CA LEU A 183 11.49 19.12 19.42
C LEU A 183 12.50 18.11 19.98
N GLY A 184 12.41 16.84 19.60
CA GLY A 184 13.40 15.82 19.96
C GLY A 184 14.80 16.21 19.50
N ALA A 185 14.96 16.61 18.24
CA ALA A 185 16.24 17.09 17.71
C ALA A 185 16.75 18.36 18.42
N LEU A 186 15.84 19.28 18.81
CA LEU A 186 16.19 20.47 19.57
C LEU A 186 16.71 20.10 20.98
N VAL A 187 16.04 19.16 21.65
CA VAL A 187 16.42 18.68 22.98
C VAL A 187 17.79 18.02 22.95
N GLU A 188 18.03 17.13 21.98
CA GLU A 188 19.32 16.47 21.77
C GLU A 188 20.45 17.49 21.56
N LEU A 189 20.29 18.41 20.60
CA LEU A 189 21.28 19.46 20.31
C LEU A 189 21.53 20.35 21.52
N CYS A 190 20.49 20.73 22.25
CA CYS A 190 20.66 21.59 23.43
C CYS A 190 21.44 20.85 24.54
N ARG A 191 21.21 19.55 24.71
CA ARG A 191 21.94 18.72 25.66
C ARG A 191 23.41 18.58 25.27
N GLU A 192 23.72 18.35 24.00
CA GLU A 192 25.10 18.30 23.48
C GLU A 192 25.85 19.62 23.70
N LEU A 193 25.16 20.75 23.57
CA LEU A 193 25.71 22.08 23.81
C LEU A 193 25.78 22.47 25.29
N GLY A 194 25.34 21.59 26.21
CA GLY A 194 25.36 21.82 27.65
C GLY A 194 24.37 22.86 28.15
N LEU A 195 23.28 23.11 27.40
CA LEU A 195 22.23 24.04 27.81
C LEU A 195 21.32 23.42 28.88
N SER A 196 20.72 24.26 29.72
CA SER A 196 19.78 23.79 30.72
C SER A 196 18.43 23.45 30.08
N LYS A 197 17.66 22.57 30.72
CA LYS A 197 16.30 22.22 30.30
C LYS A 197 15.38 23.46 30.20
N GLU A 198 15.54 24.42 31.12
CA GLU A 198 14.79 25.68 31.13
C GLU A 198 15.05 26.51 29.86
N ASP A 199 16.29 26.54 29.38
CA ASP A 199 16.65 27.20 28.12
C ASP A 199 15.99 26.53 26.91
N VAL A 200 15.87 25.20 26.94
CA VAL A 200 15.21 24.42 25.87
C VAL A 200 13.73 24.73 25.81
N VAL A 201 13.04 24.72 26.96
CA VAL A 201 11.62 25.07 27.06
C VAL A 201 11.38 26.47 26.52
N SER A 202 12.17 27.46 26.95
CA SER A 202 12.05 28.84 26.47
C SER A 202 12.22 28.95 24.94
N ARG A 203 13.21 28.23 24.37
CA ARG A 203 13.46 28.21 22.92
C ARG A 203 12.35 27.50 22.14
N ALA A 204 11.84 26.38 22.67
CA ALA A 204 10.75 25.63 22.06
C ALA A 204 9.46 26.45 22.02
N MET A 205 9.10 27.09 23.13
CA MET A 205 7.92 27.97 23.22
C MET A 205 7.98 29.14 22.24
N GLY A 206 9.17 29.68 21.97
CA GLY A 206 9.35 30.76 20.99
C GLY A 206 9.31 30.30 19.51
N LYS A 207 9.33 29.00 19.23
CA LYS A 207 9.47 28.44 17.87
C LYS A 207 8.31 27.56 17.42
N PHE A 208 7.64 26.86 18.34
CA PHE A 208 6.54 25.97 18.03
C PHE A 208 5.22 26.56 18.52
N SER A 209 4.18 26.52 17.67
CA SER A 209 2.81 26.94 18.01
C SER A 209 2.06 25.86 18.80
N LEU A 210 2.65 25.39 19.91
CA LEU A 210 2.03 24.41 20.81
C LEU A 210 1.57 25.05 22.13
N PRO A 211 0.57 24.47 22.81
CA PRO A 211 0.26 24.79 24.20
C PRO A 211 1.50 24.59 25.09
N VAL A 212 1.63 25.46 26.11
CA VAL A 212 2.78 25.48 27.01
C VAL A 212 2.93 24.14 27.74
N ASP A 213 1.83 23.64 28.31
CA ASP A 213 1.80 22.42 29.10
C ASP A 213 2.23 21.18 28.30
N GLU A 214 1.77 21.06 27.04
CA GLU A 214 2.16 19.95 26.16
C GLU A 214 3.64 20.00 25.76
N THR A 215 4.20 21.21 25.63
CA THR A 215 5.60 21.40 25.26
C THR A 215 6.53 20.97 26.38
N GLU A 216 6.21 21.35 27.62
CA GLU A 216 6.96 20.91 28.81
C GLU A 216 6.90 19.39 28.97
N ASP A 217 5.71 18.79 28.91
CA ASP A 217 5.54 17.33 29.04
C ASP A 217 6.31 16.52 27.97
N LEU A 218 6.41 17.06 26.75
CA LEU A 218 7.20 16.44 25.69
C LEU A 218 8.71 16.57 25.95
N ILE A 219 9.19 17.76 26.31
CA ILE A 219 10.61 18.00 26.64
C ILE A 219 11.03 17.11 27.81
N ASP A 220 10.20 17.00 28.84
CA ASP A 220 10.44 16.17 30.02
C ASP A 220 10.66 14.71 29.64
N ARG A 221 9.80 14.16 28.76
CA ARG A 221 9.94 12.79 28.28
C ARG A 221 11.25 12.57 27.53
N TYR A 222 11.57 13.42 26.57
CA TYR A 222 12.82 13.29 25.79
C TYR A 222 14.06 13.47 26.67
N TRP A 223 14.05 14.45 27.58
CA TRP A 223 15.17 14.73 28.48
C TRP A 223 15.44 13.55 29.42
N ASN A 224 14.40 12.89 29.92
CA ASN A 224 14.51 11.72 30.78
C ASN A 224 14.98 10.48 30.01
N GLN A 225 14.45 10.24 28.81
CA GLN A 225 14.89 9.12 27.94
C GLN A 225 16.39 9.19 27.63
N LEU A 226 16.90 10.38 27.26
CA LEU A 226 18.33 10.58 27.00
C LEU A 226 19.19 10.38 28.25
N SER A 227 18.65 10.73 29.43
CA SER A 227 19.36 10.50 30.70
C SER A 227 19.45 9.02 31.08
N ILE A 228 18.46 8.22 30.70
CA ILE A 228 18.48 6.77 30.88
C ILE A 228 19.52 6.14 29.93
N ASN A 229 19.55 6.53 28.66
CA ASN A 229 20.51 6.01 27.68
C ASN A 229 21.97 6.32 28.06
N ASP A 230 22.25 7.54 28.53
CA ASP A 230 23.60 7.93 29.03
C ASP A 230 24.04 7.10 30.26
N SER A 231 23.08 6.55 31.01
CA SER A 231 23.33 5.71 32.19
C SER A 231 23.69 4.27 31.79
N GLU A 232 23.06 3.77 30.74
CA GLU A 232 23.29 2.42 30.20
C GLU A 232 24.61 2.34 29.41
N GLU A 233 24.97 3.38 28.64
CA GLU A 233 26.26 3.43 27.91
C GLU A 233 27.49 3.51 28.84
N ARG A 234 27.33 3.99 30.08
CA ARG A 234 28.43 4.05 31.07
C ARG A 234 28.66 2.74 31.83
N GLN A 235 27.83 1.72 31.61
CA GLN A 235 27.94 0.41 32.26
C GLN A 235 28.50 -0.70 31.35
N VAL A 236 28.91 -0.37 30.11
CA VAL A 236 29.59 -1.26 29.15
C VAL A 236 31.04 -0.84 29.00
#